data_AF-A0A946I8Z8-F1
#
_entry.id   AF-A0A946I8Z8-F1
#
_cell.length_a   1.000
_cell.length_b   1.000
_cell.length_c   1.000
_cell.angle_alpha   90.00
_cell.angle_beta   90.00
_cell.angle_gamma   90.00
#
_symmetry.space_group_name_H-M   'P 1'
#
loop_
_entity.id
_entity.type
_entity.pdbx_description
1 polymer ?
#
loop_
_entity_poly.entity_id
_entity_poly.type
_entity_poly.pdbx_seq_one_letter_code
_entity_poly.pdbx_strand_id
1 'polypeptide(L)'
;MAFNAIGLFGRYQDAAIKATLAQIRSHLEARGSVVFLGDTTHQEIDGLRINDTGRSIEESIDLGIVVGGDGTMLHVANALAQVNLPVVGINMGRLGFLTDIPAE
;
A
#
# COMPACT_ATOMS: atom_id res chain seq x y z
N MET A 1 -12.00 10.63 11.14
CA MET A 1 -11.93 9.17 11.01
C MET A 1 -10.47 8.78 11.11
N ALA A 2 -10.12 7.77 11.91
CA ALA A 2 -8.74 7.28 12.01
C ALA A 2 -8.67 5.89 11.34
N PHE A 3 -7.67 5.69 10.49
CA PHE A 3 -7.39 4.42 9.83
C PHE A 3 -6.45 3.59 10.72
N ASN A 4 -6.84 2.36 11.04
CA ASN A 4 -6.13 1.51 12.00
C ASN A 4 -5.41 0.34 11.32
N ALA A 5 -5.90 -0.13 10.17
CA ALA A 5 -5.36 -1.29 9.48
C ALA A 5 -5.09 -0.94 8.02
N ILE A 6 -3.82 -0.74 7.67
CA ILE A 6 -3.43 -0.13 6.41
C ILE A 6 -2.72 -1.15 5.52
N GLY A 7 -3.19 -1.33 4.29
CA GLY A 7 -2.52 -2.13 3.27
C GLY A 7 -1.54 -1.30 2.46
N LEU A 8 -0.28 -1.74 2.37
CA LEU A 8 0.74 -1.14 1.52
C LEU A 8 0.93 -1.94 0.24
N PHE A 9 0.72 -1.30 -0.90
CA PHE A 9 0.82 -1.91 -2.22
C PHE A 9 1.93 -1.24 -3.02
N GLY A 10 2.70 -2.04 -3.76
CA GLY A 10 3.76 -1.52 -4.62
C GLY A 10 4.64 -2.63 -5.19
N ARG A 11 5.54 -2.27 -6.10
CA ARG A 11 6.49 -3.23 -6.68
C ARG A 11 7.68 -3.42 -5.75
N TYR A 12 7.59 -4.37 -4.83
CA TYR A 12 8.63 -4.65 -3.84
C TYR A 12 9.99 -5.12 -4.40
N GLN A 13 10.07 -5.45 -5.69
CA GLN A 13 11.30 -5.78 -6.39
C GLN A 13 12.15 -4.54 -6.71
N ASP A 14 11.52 -3.36 -6.80
CA ASP A 14 12.21 -2.10 -7.02
C ASP A 14 12.76 -1.59 -5.69
N ALA A 15 14.07 -1.35 -5.64
CA ALA A 15 14.76 -0.94 -4.42
C ALA A 15 14.29 0.41 -3.87
N ALA A 16 13.96 1.38 -4.74
CA ALA A 16 13.49 2.69 -4.33
C ALA A 16 12.07 2.62 -3.76
N ILE A 17 11.20 1.86 -4.43
CA ILE A 17 9.83 1.60 -3.94
C ILE A 17 9.88 0.83 -2.62
N LYS A 18 10.72 -0.21 -2.52
CA LYS A 18 10.89 -0.99 -1.28
C LYS A 18 11.34 -0.12 -0.11
N ALA A 19 12.32 0.77 -0.32
CA ALA A 19 12.77 1.71 0.70
C ALA A 19 11.64 2.65 1.16
N THR A 20 10.88 3.18 0.20
CA THR A 20 9.74 4.07 0.48
C THR A 20 8.64 3.36 1.26
N LEU A 21 8.27 2.13 0.85
CA LEU A 21 7.29 1.30 1.55
C LEU A 21 7.74 0.99 2.98
N ALA A 22 9.03 0.72 3.20
CA ALA A 22 9.58 0.50 4.55
C ALA A 22 9.50 1.76 5.43
N GLN A 23 9.80 2.93 4.87
CA GLN A 23 9.68 4.21 5.57
C GLN A 23 8.22 4.51 5.96
N ILE A 24 7.28 4.36 5.01
CA ILE A 24 5.85 4.54 5.26
C ILE A 24 5.36 3.58 6.35
N ARG A 25 5.72 2.30 6.25
CA ARG A 25 5.36 1.29 7.24
C ARG A 25 5.83 1.69 8.64
N SER A 26 7.11 1.97 8.80
CA SER A 26 7.68 2.35 10.11
C SER A 26 6.99 3.60 10.68
N HIS A 27 6.68 4.57 9.82
CA HIS A 27 6.01 5.80 10.21
C HIS A 27 4.56 5.59 10.68
N LEU A 28 3.81 4.69 10.03
CA LEU A 28 2.43 4.35 10.39
C LEU A 28 2.38 3.46 11.65
N GLU A 29 3.25 2.46 11.75
CA GLU A 29 3.37 1.61 12.94
C GLU A 29 3.75 2.42 14.18
N ALA A 30 4.64 3.42 14.04
CA ALA A 30 4.98 4.34 15.12
C ALA A 30 3.79 5.20 15.62
N ARG A 31 2.72 5.31 14.82
CA ARG A 31 1.48 5.99 15.18
C ARG A 31 0.37 5.04 15.67
N GLY A 32 0.67 3.73 15.76
CA GLY A 32 -0.24 2.72 16.26
C GLY A 32 -1.12 2.05 15.21
N SER A 33 -0.92 2.33 13.92
CA SER A 33 -1.62 1.59 12.86
C SER A 33 -0.95 0.23 12.62
N VAL A 34 -1.76 -0.79 12.36
CA VAL A 34 -1.30 -2.10 11.88
C VAL A 34 -1.09 -2.01 10.38
N VAL A 35 0.09 -2.42 9.90
CA VAL A 35 0.44 -2.33 8.49
C VAL A 35 0.55 -3.72 7.87
N PHE A 36 -0.18 -3.92 6.78
CA PHE A 36 -0.18 -5.15 6.00
C PHE A 36 0.51 -4.93 4.65
N LEU A 37 1.27 -5.92 4.21
CA LEU A 37 1.82 -5.98 2.86
C LEU A 37 0.72 -6.49 1.91
N GLY A 38 0.39 -5.66 0.92
CA GLY A 38 -0.56 -5.96 -0.15
C GLY A 38 0.14 -6.44 -1.42
N ASP A 39 -0.50 -7.39 -2.12
CA ASP A 39 -0.14 -7.87 -3.46
C ASP A 39 1.35 -8.25 -3.64
N THR A 40 1.94 -8.90 -2.63
CA THR A 40 3.31 -9.42 -2.69
C THR A 40 3.38 -10.90 -2.31
N THR A 41 3.98 -11.69 -3.20
CA THR A 41 4.32 -13.10 -2.96
C THR A 41 5.78 -13.27 -2.51
N HIS A 42 6.55 -12.18 -2.41
CA HIS A 42 7.97 -12.25 -2.08
C HIS A 42 8.11 -12.58 -0.59
N GLN A 43 8.68 -13.75 -0.29
CA GLN A 43 8.86 -14.22 1.07
C GLN A 43 10.01 -13.50 1.80
N GLU A 44 10.95 -12.90 1.08
CA GLU A 44 12.10 -12.18 1.63
C GLU A 44 11.76 -10.83 2.29
N ILE A 45 10.47 -10.51 2.42
CA ILE A 45 10.00 -9.25 2.99
C ILE A 45 9.26 -9.57 4.28
N ASP A 46 9.84 -9.17 5.39
CA ASP A 46 9.23 -9.34 6.69
C ASP A 46 8.02 -8.41 6.84
N GLY A 47 6.92 -8.90 7.40
CA GLY A 47 5.70 -8.14 7.64
C GLY A 47 4.45 -9.00 7.56
N LEU A 48 3.35 -8.48 8.11
CA LEU A 48 2.03 -9.12 8.02
C LEU A 48 1.54 -9.01 6.58
N ARG A 49 1.06 -10.10 5.96
CA ARG A 49 0.44 -10.03 4.63
C ARG A 49 -1.06 -10.08 4.77
N ILE A 50 -1.77 -9.37 3.89
CA ILE A 50 -3.23 -9.45 3.83
C ILE A 50 -3.67 -10.91 3.62
N ASN A 51 -2.97 -11.64 2.75
CA ASN A 51 -3.28 -13.05 2.43
C ASN A 51 -3.09 -13.99 3.63
N ASP A 52 -2.25 -13.65 4.61
CA ASP A 52 -1.99 -14.49 5.77
C ASP A 52 -3.12 -14.39 6.82
N THR A 53 -4.04 -13.43 6.68
CA THR A 53 -5.16 -13.24 7.62
C THR A 53 -6.27 -14.27 7.48
N GLY A 54 -6.37 -14.94 6.32
CA GLY A 54 -7.50 -15.82 5.98
C GLY A 54 -8.84 -15.11 5.80
N ARG A 55 -8.85 -13.77 5.73
CA ARG A 55 -10.04 -12.92 5.57
C ARG A 55 -10.05 -12.24 4.21
N SER A 56 -11.18 -11.63 3.84
CA SER A 56 -11.21 -10.76 2.67
C SER A 56 -10.43 -9.46 2.92
N ILE A 57 -10.11 -8.74 1.85
CA ILE A 57 -9.27 -7.54 1.93
C ILE A 57 -9.95 -6.43 2.72
N GLU A 58 -11.26 -6.24 2.53
CA GLU A 58 -12.09 -5.26 3.21
C GLU A 58 -12.36 -5.60 4.68
N GLU A 59 -12.14 -6.85 5.09
CA GLU A 59 -12.15 -7.27 6.50
C GLU A 59 -10.76 -7.15 7.16
N SER A 60 -9.71 -7.01 6.35
CA SER A 60 -8.31 -7.00 6.81
C SER A 60 -7.75 -5.60 6.97
N ILE A 61 -8.19 -4.66 6.14
CA ILE A 61 -7.69 -3.28 6.09
C ILE A 61 -8.84 -2.29 5.95
N ASP A 62 -8.61 -1.04 6.37
CA ASP A 62 -9.53 0.10 6.26
C ASP A 62 -8.99 1.24 5.36
N LEU A 63 -7.74 1.13 4.90
CA LEU A 63 -7.10 2.04 3.93
C LEU A 63 -6.06 1.30 3.09
N GLY A 64 -6.04 1.57 1.78
CA GLY A 64 -4.96 1.15 0.88
C GLY A 64 -4.03 2.30 0.55
N ILE A 65 -2.72 2.13 0.72
CA ILE A 65 -1.71 3.07 0.24
C ILE A 65 -0.91 2.40 -0.87
N VAL A 66 -0.84 3.05 -2.03
CA VAL A 66 -0.20 2.52 -3.23
C VAL A 66 1.02 3.35 -3.57
N VAL A 67 2.19 2.72 -3.65
CA VAL A 67 3.46 3.35 -4.04
C VAL A 67 3.90 2.81 -5.40
N GLY A 68 4.02 3.70 -6.38
CA GLY A 68 4.44 3.32 -7.73
C GLY A 68 4.04 4.36 -8.78
N GLY A 69 4.01 3.96 -10.05
CA GLY A 69 3.47 4.81 -11.13
C GLY A 69 1.99 4.55 -11.42
N ASP A 70 1.46 5.24 -12.43
CA ASP A 70 0.04 5.19 -12.82
C ASP A 70 -0.49 3.77 -13.05
N GLY A 71 0.31 2.89 -13.68
CA GLY A 71 -0.10 1.50 -13.93
C GLY A 71 -0.29 0.69 -12.64
N THR A 72 0.57 0.89 -11.64
CA THR A 72 0.43 0.25 -10.32
C THR A 72 -0.76 0.84 -9.58
N MET A 73 -0.93 2.16 -9.64
CA MET A 73 -2.04 2.85 -8.99
C MET A 73 -3.39 2.41 -9.54
N LEU A 74 -3.57 2.39 -10.87
CA LEU A 74 -4.80 1.95 -11.52
C LEU A 74 -5.13 0.49 -11.21
N HIS A 75 -4.13 -0.40 -11.25
CA HIS A 75 -4.33 -1.81 -10.93
C HIS A 75 -4.89 -2.00 -9.52
N VAL A 76 -4.23 -1.40 -8.53
CA VAL A 76 -4.63 -1.54 -7.12
C VAL A 76 -5.91 -0.77 -6.82
N ALA A 77 -6.04 0.47 -7.30
CA ALA A 77 -7.23 1.28 -7.08
C ALA A 77 -8.48 0.61 -7.67
N ASN A 78 -8.37 -0.02 -8.85
CA ASN A 78 -9.49 -0.76 -9.43
C ASN A 78 -9.91 -1.97 -8.58
N ALA A 79 -8.95 -2.70 -7.99
CA ALA A 79 -9.25 -3.82 -7.10
C ALA A 79 -9.91 -3.35 -5.79
N LEU A 80 -9.39 -2.29 -5.17
CA LEU A 80 -9.91 -1.75 -3.90
C LEU A 80 -11.24 -1.01 -4.08
N ALA A 81 -11.48 -0.39 -5.23
CA ALA A 81 -12.74 0.27 -5.54
C ALA A 81 -13.92 -0.72 -5.60
N GLN A 82 -13.69 -1.96 -6.05
CA GLN A 82 -14.74 -3.00 -6.08
C GLN A 82 -15.30 -3.35 -4.70
N VAL A 83 -14.55 -3.05 -3.65
CA VAL A 83 -14.91 -3.30 -2.24
C VAL A 83 -15.09 -2.00 -1.43
N ASN A 84 -15.18 -0.84 -2.10
CA ASN A 84 -15.36 0.48 -1.48
C ASN A 84 -14.28 0.86 -0.45
N LEU A 85 -13.06 0.38 -0.64
CA LEU A 85 -11.94 0.67 0.27
C LEU A 85 -11.21 1.94 -0.17
N PRO A 86 -11.03 2.95 0.71
CA PRO A 86 -10.35 4.19 0.33
C PRO A 86 -8.89 3.94 -0.05
N VAL A 87 -8.39 4.69 -1.03
CA VAL A 87 -7.04 4.52 -1.58
C VAL A 87 -6.29 5.85 -1.57
N VAL A 88 -5.03 5.82 -1.17
CA VAL A 88 -4.07 6.93 -1.30
C VAL A 88 -2.95 6.49 -2.24
N GLY A 89 -2.70 7.28 -3.28
CA GLY A 89 -1.62 7.04 -4.22
C GLY A 89 -0.39 7.91 -3.96
N ILE A 90 0.81 7.32 -3.99
CA ILE A 90 2.11 8.00 -3.90
C ILE A 90 2.92 7.69 -5.17
N ASN A 91 3.30 8.74 -5.90
CA ASN A 91 4.03 8.57 -7.17
C ASN A 91 5.53 8.44 -6.88
N MET A 92 6.15 7.40 -7.44
CA MET A 92 7.59 7.17 -7.39
C MET A 92 8.20 7.20 -8.81
N GLY A 93 7.86 8.23 -9.60
CA GLY A 93 8.30 8.46 -10.97
C GLY A 93 8.27 9.94 -11.39
N ARG A 94 8.47 10.24 -12.68
CA ARG A 94 8.20 11.58 -13.23
C ARG A 94 6.70 11.86 -13.11
N LEU A 95 6.32 13.09 -12.73
CA LEU A 95 4.94 13.54 -12.50
C LEU A 95 3.94 12.87 -13.47
N GLY A 96 3.21 11.86 -12.99
CA GLY A 96 2.12 11.19 -13.71
C GLY A 96 0.78 11.87 -13.42
N PHE A 97 -0.27 11.51 -14.16
CA PHE A 97 -1.56 12.22 -14.12
C PHE A 97 -2.40 11.95 -12.86
N LEU A 98 -2.15 10.86 -12.13
CA LEU A 98 -3.13 10.28 -11.18
C LEU A 98 -2.77 10.45 -9.69
N THR A 99 -1.76 11.24 -9.33
CA THR A 99 -1.20 11.16 -7.98
C THR A 99 -1.53 12.35 -7.09
N ASP A 100 -1.93 12.05 -5.85
CA ASP A 100 -2.26 13.04 -4.83
C ASP A 100 -1.04 13.56 -4.04
N ILE A 101 0.04 12.76 -3.88
CA ILE A 101 1.18 13.11 -3.01
C ILE A 101 2.53 12.80 -3.68
N PRO A 102 3.41 13.80 -3.87
CA PRO A 102 4.78 13.58 -4.30
C PRO A 102 5.64 13.08 -3.14
N ALA A 103 6.58 12.19 -3.41
CA ALA A 103 7.38 11.49 -2.40
C ALA A 103 8.68 12.25 -2.01
N GLU A 104 8.65 13.58 -2.04
CA GLU A 104 9.80 14.45 -1.72
C GLU A 104 10.06 14.56 -0.21
#